data_AF-A0A672NLW8-F1
#
_entry.id   AF-A0A672NLW8-F1
#
_cell.length_a   1.000
_cell.length_b   1.000
_cell.length_c   1.000
_cell.angle_alpha   90.00
_cell.angle_beta   90.00
_cell.angle_gamma   90.00
#
_symmetry.space_group_name_H-M   'P 1'
#
loop_
_entity.id
_entity.type
_entity.pdbx_description
1 polymer ?
#
loop_
_entity_poly.entity_id
_entity_poly.type
_entity_poly.pdbx_seq_one_letter_code
_entity_poly.pdbx_strand_id
1 'polypeptide(L)'
;SLADPEYEEKRKTDRANRFEFLLKQTELFAHFIQPASQKSPTSPLKVKVGRPRIKQDEKQNLLSVGDNRHRRTEQEEDEELLSESRKAANVLVRFEESPSYVKNGALRDYQIRGLNWMISLYENGINGILADEMGLGKTLQTIALLGYLKHYRNIPGPHMVLVPKSTLHNWMNEFKRWVPTLKAVCLIGDKDERAAFIRDVMMPGEWDVCVTSYEMVIREKSVFKRFNWRYLVIDEAHRIKNEKSKLSEIVREFKTTNRLLLTGTPLQNNLHELWSLLNFLLPDVFNSASDFDSWFDTNNCLGDQKLVERLHAVLRPFLLRRIKAEVEKSLPPKKEVKIYLGLSKMQREWYTRILMKDIDILNSAGKMDKMRLLNILMQLRKCCNHPYLFDGAEPGPPYTTDTHLNCSR
;
A
#
# COMPACT_ATOMS: atom_id res chain seq x y z
N SER A 1 20.75 -2.14 -22.79
CA SER A 1 20.11 -2.66 -21.57
C SER A 1 20.19 -4.18 -21.60
N LEU A 2 21.27 -4.74 -21.08
CA LEU A 2 21.33 -6.18 -20.80
C LEU A 2 20.50 -6.37 -19.53
N ALA A 3 19.35 -7.06 -19.65
CA ALA A 3 18.59 -7.43 -18.48
C ALA A 3 19.45 -8.39 -17.65
N ASP A 4 19.60 -8.10 -16.36
CA ASP A 4 20.27 -8.98 -15.41
C ASP A 4 19.59 -10.35 -15.42
N PRO A 5 20.25 -11.42 -15.90
CA PRO A 5 19.64 -12.75 -16.05
C PRO A 5 19.07 -13.28 -14.73
N GLU A 6 19.73 -12.96 -13.62
CA GLU A 6 19.31 -13.33 -12.26
C GLU A 6 18.01 -12.63 -11.85
N TYR A 7 17.81 -11.39 -12.30
CA TYR A 7 16.56 -10.65 -12.06
C TYR A 7 15.38 -11.27 -12.81
N GLU A 8 15.58 -11.69 -14.06
CA GLU A 8 14.51 -12.30 -14.86
C GLU A 8 14.15 -13.71 -14.39
N GLU A 9 15.15 -14.51 -14.04
CA GLU A 9 14.94 -15.85 -13.48
C GLU A 9 14.17 -15.78 -12.16
N LYS A 10 14.61 -14.91 -11.24
CA LYS A 10 13.92 -14.68 -9.98
C LYS A 10 12.47 -14.23 -10.17
N ARG A 11 12.20 -13.31 -11.11
CA ARG A 11 10.83 -12.89 -11.43
C ARG A 11 9.96 -14.06 -11.90
N LYS A 12 10.50 -15.00 -12.67
CA LYS A 12 9.75 -16.18 -13.15
C LYS A 12 9.44 -17.13 -12.00
N THR A 13 10.42 -17.38 -11.13
CA THR A 13 10.24 -18.22 -9.94
C THR A 13 9.23 -17.60 -8.97
N ASP A 14 9.36 -16.31 -8.66
CA ASP A 14 8.43 -15.59 -7.79
C ASP A 14 7.01 -15.61 -8.36
N ARG A 15 6.85 -15.52 -9.69
CA ARG A 15 5.54 -15.63 -10.35
C ARG A 15 4.92 -17.01 -10.16
N ALA A 16 5.71 -18.08 -10.27
CA ALA A 16 5.24 -19.45 -10.07
C ALA A 16 4.83 -19.71 -8.61
N ASN A 17 5.71 -19.34 -7.66
CA ASN A 17 5.44 -19.49 -6.22
C ASN A 17 4.19 -18.71 -5.78
N ARG A 18 4.07 -17.47 -6.26
CA ARG A 18 2.88 -16.64 -6.04
C ARG A 18 1.63 -17.32 -6.57
N PHE A 19 1.69 -17.90 -7.78
CA PHE A 19 0.56 -18.61 -8.36
C PHE A 19 0.12 -19.78 -7.49
N GLU A 20 1.08 -20.59 -7.04
CA GLU A 20 0.81 -21.75 -6.18
C GLU A 20 0.17 -21.32 -4.85
N PHE A 21 0.68 -20.25 -4.23
CA PHE A 21 0.12 -19.71 -3.00
C PHE A 21 -1.30 -19.18 -3.19
N LEU A 22 -1.56 -18.45 -4.28
CA LEU A 22 -2.89 -17.91 -4.59
C LEU A 22 -3.93 -19.01 -4.78
N LEU A 23 -3.56 -20.09 -5.49
CA LEU A 23 -4.43 -21.24 -5.71
C LEU A 23 -4.78 -21.98 -4.41
N LYS A 24 -3.87 -22.02 -3.43
CA LYS A 24 -4.13 -22.63 -2.11
C LYS A 24 -5.10 -21.83 -1.25
N GLN A 25 -5.22 -20.52 -1.45
CA GLN A 25 -5.97 -19.64 -0.55
C GLN A 25 -7.45 -19.53 -0.90
N THR A 26 -7.82 -19.37 -2.19
CA THR A 26 -9.23 -19.28 -2.59
C THR A 26 -9.48 -19.71 -4.05
N GLU A 27 -10.66 -20.30 -4.31
CA GLU A 27 -11.16 -20.58 -5.67
C GLU A 27 -11.33 -19.31 -6.51
N LEU A 28 -11.52 -18.15 -5.84
CA LEU A 28 -11.65 -16.84 -6.48
C LEU A 28 -10.43 -16.48 -7.33
N PHE A 29 -9.22 -16.77 -6.85
CA PHE A 29 -8.01 -16.50 -7.64
C PHE A 29 -7.91 -17.41 -8.87
N ALA A 30 -8.39 -18.66 -8.78
CA ALA A 30 -8.38 -19.58 -9.91
C ALA A 30 -9.22 -19.04 -11.08
N HIS A 31 -10.35 -18.38 -10.80
CA HIS A 31 -11.22 -17.78 -11.80
C HIS A 31 -10.57 -16.62 -12.55
N PHE A 32 -9.83 -15.72 -11.88
CA PHE A 32 -9.11 -14.61 -12.55
C PHE A 32 -7.88 -15.08 -13.33
N ILE A 33 -7.32 -16.21 -12.93
CA ILE A 33 -6.11 -16.80 -13.52
C ILE A 33 -6.39 -17.48 -14.87
N GLN A 34 -7.51 -18.22 -15.00
CA GLN A 34 -7.80 -19.00 -16.21
C GLN A 34 -7.94 -18.15 -17.49
N PRO A 35 -8.63 -17.00 -17.51
CA PRO A 35 -8.78 -16.15 -18.70
C PRO A 35 -7.49 -15.42 -19.10
N ALA A 36 -6.64 -15.06 -18.13
CA ALA A 36 -5.41 -14.31 -18.38
C ALA A 36 -4.35 -15.13 -19.15
N SER A 37 -4.40 -16.47 -19.05
CA SER A 37 -3.51 -17.37 -19.79
C SER A 37 -3.74 -17.41 -21.30
N GLN A 38 -4.91 -16.95 -21.79
CA GLN A 38 -5.28 -17.01 -23.20
C GLN A 38 -5.00 -15.73 -24.01
N LYS A 39 -4.62 -14.61 -23.35
CA LYS A 39 -4.49 -13.28 -23.99
C LYS A 39 -3.05 -12.74 -24.14
N SER A 40 -2.07 -13.57 -24.52
CA SER A 40 -0.75 -13.06 -24.95
C SER A 40 -0.29 -13.67 -26.28
N PRO A 41 -0.09 -12.88 -27.35
CA PRO A 41 0.62 -13.33 -28.55
C PRO A 41 2.03 -12.72 -28.64
N THR A 42 3.08 -13.57 -28.67
CA THR A 42 4.18 -13.58 -29.69
C THR A 42 5.35 -14.49 -29.28
N SER A 43 5.57 -15.51 -30.12
CA SER A 43 6.79 -16.31 -30.39
C SER A 43 7.33 -17.32 -29.35
N PRO A 44 7.89 -18.46 -29.82
CA PRO A 44 7.84 -19.72 -29.09
C PRO A 44 9.14 -20.03 -28.34
N LEU A 45 9.07 -20.16 -27.03
CA LEU A 45 10.10 -20.82 -26.23
C LEU A 45 9.50 -22.07 -25.61
N LYS A 46 9.94 -23.22 -26.12
CA LYS A 46 9.59 -24.57 -25.68
C LYS A 46 9.89 -24.72 -24.19
N VAL A 47 8.85 -24.66 -23.36
CA VAL A 47 8.83 -25.36 -22.07
C VAL A 47 8.09 -26.67 -22.33
N LYS A 48 8.80 -27.80 -22.26
CA LYS A 48 8.19 -29.13 -22.32
C LYS A 48 7.32 -29.29 -21.08
N VAL A 49 6.03 -29.00 -21.22
CA VAL A 49 4.99 -29.51 -20.32
C VAL A 49 4.58 -30.85 -20.90
N GLY A 50 4.95 -31.94 -20.24
CA GLY A 50 4.51 -33.28 -20.60
C GLY A 50 2.99 -33.38 -20.48
N ARG A 51 2.29 -33.42 -21.60
CA ARG A 51 0.90 -33.89 -21.67
C ARG A 51 0.92 -35.42 -21.62
N PRO A 52 0.21 -36.10 -20.71
CA PRO A 52 -0.10 -37.51 -20.87
C PRO A 52 -1.01 -37.69 -22.08
N ARG A 53 -0.73 -38.73 -22.89
CA ARG A 53 -1.59 -39.17 -23.99
C ARG A 53 -2.93 -39.65 -23.42
N ILE A 54 -4.01 -38.93 -23.68
CA ILE A 54 -5.38 -39.43 -23.48
C ILE A 54 -5.66 -40.42 -24.62
N LYS A 55 -5.76 -41.71 -24.28
CA LYS A 55 -6.41 -42.70 -25.14
C LYS A 55 -7.91 -42.42 -25.10
N GLN A 56 -8.52 -42.43 -26.28
CA GLN A 56 -9.96 -42.46 -26.48
C GLN A 56 -10.49 -43.74 -25.82
N ASP A 57 -11.35 -43.60 -24.81
CA ASP A 57 -12.59 -44.34 -24.59
C ASP A 57 -13.17 -43.95 -23.23
N GLU A 58 -14.47 -44.20 -23.04
CA GLU A 58 -15.28 -43.87 -21.84
C GLU A 58 -15.81 -42.44 -21.75
N LYS A 59 -16.50 -42.07 -22.83
CA LYS A 59 -17.61 -41.12 -22.82
C LYS A 59 -18.82 -41.72 -22.08
N GLN A 60 -18.76 -41.89 -20.76
CA GLN A 60 -19.94 -42.11 -19.89
C GLN A 60 -19.55 -42.11 -18.40
N ASN A 61 -19.75 -40.96 -17.73
CA ASN A 61 -20.20 -40.83 -16.32
C ASN A 61 -19.98 -39.38 -15.86
N LEU A 62 -20.82 -38.49 -16.39
CA LEU A 62 -21.16 -37.25 -15.71
C LEU A 62 -22.19 -37.61 -14.65
N LEU A 63 -21.97 -37.13 -13.41
CA LEU A 63 -22.80 -37.20 -12.18
C LEU A 63 -22.25 -38.13 -11.07
N SER A 64 -21.21 -37.67 -10.37
CA SER A 64 -21.09 -37.91 -8.93
C SER A 64 -20.25 -36.81 -8.27
N VAL A 65 -20.88 -36.12 -7.32
CA VAL A 65 -20.23 -35.20 -6.38
C VAL A 65 -19.49 -36.07 -5.37
N GLY A 66 -18.17 -36.14 -5.51
CA GLY A 66 -17.30 -36.93 -4.64
C GLY A 66 -15.88 -36.38 -4.67
N ASP A 67 -15.31 -36.21 -3.48
CA ASP A 67 -14.00 -35.61 -3.19
C ASP A 67 -12.86 -36.46 -3.80
N ASN A 68 -12.52 -36.19 -5.07
CA ASN A 68 -11.45 -36.88 -5.79
C ASN A 68 -10.09 -36.23 -5.50
N ARG A 69 -9.55 -36.39 -4.29
CA ARG A 69 -8.10 -36.35 -4.11
C ARG A 69 -7.53 -37.66 -4.62
N HIS A 70 -7.00 -37.65 -5.85
CA HIS A 70 -6.25 -38.79 -6.39
C HIS A 70 -5.12 -39.12 -5.42
N ARG A 71 -5.11 -40.35 -4.88
CA ARG A 71 -4.02 -40.85 -4.04
C ARG A 71 -2.76 -40.90 -4.92
N ARG A 72 -1.71 -40.19 -4.51
CA ARG A 72 -0.46 -40.07 -5.27
C ARG A 72 0.22 -41.44 -5.31
N THR A 73 1.03 -41.66 -6.35
CA THR A 73 1.82 -42.89 -6.46
C THR A 73 3.08 -42.78 -5.58
N GLU A 74 3.60 -43.90 -5.09
CA GLU A 74 4.79 -43.96 -4.22
C GLU A 74 5.99 -43.22 -4.84
N GLN A 75 6.16 -43.31 -6.17
CA GLN A 75 7.20 -42.60 -6.92
C GLN A 75 6.99 -41.07 -6.95
N GLU A 76 5.74 -40.60 -7.03
CA GLU A 76 5.44 -39.17 -6.97
C GLU A 76 5.61 -38.61 -5.55
N GLU A 77 5.26 -39.38 -4.52
CA GLU A 77 5.50 -39.01 -3.12
C GLU A 77 7.00 -38.97 -2.80
N ASP A 78 7.78 -39.95 -3.27
CA ASP A 78 9.23 -39.97 -3.08
C ASP A 78 9.95 -38.84 -3.84
N GLU A 79 9.55 -38.54 -5.08
CA GLU A 79 10.07 -37.37 -5.82
C GLU A 79 9.71 -36.06 -5.13
N GLU A 80 8.50 -35.94 -4.58
CA GLU A 80 8.07 -34.76 -3.83
C GLU A 80 8.83 -34.63 -2.52
N LEU A 81 9.02 -35.71 -1.74
CA LEU A 81 9.81 -35.74 -0.50
C LEU A 81 11.29 -35.40 -0.75
N LEU A 82 11.86 -35.85 -1.87
CA LEU A 82 13.20 -35.47 -2.32
C LEU A 82 13.25 -33.99 -2.74
N SER A 83 12.18 -33.48 -3.38
CA SER A 83 12.04 -32.06 -3.73
C SER A 83 11.81 -31.17 -2.50
N GLU A 84 11.07 -31.64 -1.51
CA GLU A 84 10.81 -30.98 -0.22
C GLU A 84 12.07 -30.98 0.63
N SER A 85 12.87 -32.05 0.62
CA SER A 85 14.20 -32.08 1.24
C SER A 85 15.16 -31.08 0.59
N ARG A 86 15.04 -30.86 -0.73
CA ARG A 86 15.79 -29.79 -1.45
C ARG A 86 15.22 -28.39 -1.18
N LYS A 87 13.90 -28.24 -1.04
CA LYS A 87 13.23 -26.98 -0.67
C LYS A 87 13.42 -26.62 0.81
N ALA A 88 13.62 -27.59 1.69
CA ALA A 88 13.95 -27.39 3.11
C ALA A 88 15.31 -26.69 3.30
N ALA A 89 16.16 -26.67 2.26
CA ALA A 89 17.36 -25.83 2.22
C ALA A 89 17.05 -24.32 2.06
N ASN A 90 15.86 -23.94 1.58
CA ASN A 90 15.31 -22.59 1.76
C ASN A 90 14.72 -22.50 3.17
N VAL A 91 15.61 -22.38 4.16
CA VAL A 91 15.22 -22.17 5.55
C VAL A 91 14.32 -20.94 5.64
N LEU A 92 13.06 -21.15 6.03
CA LEU A 92 12.14 -20.07 6.41
C LEU A 92 12.77 -19.38 7.62
N VAL A 93 13.42 -18.24 7.40
CA VAL A 93 14.12 -17.53 8.47
C VAL A 93 13.07 -16.84 9.33
N ARG A 94 12.85 -17.38 10.53
CA ARG A 94 11.93 -16.82 11.52
C ARG A 94 12.72 -16.28 12.71
N PHE A 95 12.51 -15.00 13.00
CA PHE A 95 13.12 -14.36 14.16
C PHE A 95 12.23 -14.56 15.39
N GLU A 96 12.79 -15.09 16.47
CA GLU A 96 12.14 -15.10 17.79
C GLU A 96 12.45 -13.82 18.58
N GLU A 97 13.66 -13.28 18.38
CA GLU A 97 14.15 -12.06 18.99
C GLU A 97 14.44 -10.97 17.95
N SER A 98 14.76 -9.76 18.43
CA SER A 98 15.16 -8.66 17.56
C SER A 98 16.42 -9.02 16.76
N PRO A 99 16.43 -8.87 15.42
CA PRO A 99 17.58 -9.22 14.59
C PRO A 99 18.85 -8.45 14.97
N SER A 100 20.01 -9.10 14.89
CA SER A 100 21.30 -8.54 15.32
C SER A 100 21.79 -7.32 14.54
N TYR A 101 21.30 -7.13 13.31
CA TYR A 101 21.61 -5.97 12.47
C TYR A 101 20.81 -4.72 12.84
N VAL A 102 19.71 -4.85 13.60
CA VAL A 102 18.98 -3.71 14.16
C VAL A 102 19.76 -3.21 15.37
N LYS A 103 20.23 -1.97 15.31
CA LYS A 103 21.03 -1.30 16.35
C LYS A 103 20.19 -0.27 17.11
N ASN A 104 20.69 0.16 18.27
CA ASN A 104 20.13 1.27 19.06
C ASN A 104 18.72 1.02 19.64
N GLY A 105 18.37 -0.26 19.83
CA GLY A 105 17.17 -0.72 20.52
C GLY A 105 16.75 -2.10 20.03
N ALA A 106 15.66 -2.63 20.59
CA ALA A 106 15.07 -3.91 20.21
C ALA A 106 13.68 -3.70 19.60
N LEU A 107 13.34 -4.53 18.61
CA LEU A 107 11.97 -4.64 18.12
C LEU A 107 11.05 -5.17 19.23
N ARG A 108 9.85 -4.60 19.34
CA ARG A 108 8.80 -5.15 20.22
C ARG A 108 8.28 -6.46 19.63
N ASP A 109 7.71 -7.34 20.46
CA ASP A 109 7.22 -8.66 20.04
C ASP A 109 6.26 -8.60 18.85
N TYR A 110 5.33 -7.63 18.84
CA TYR A 110 4.44 -7.46 17.71
C TYR A 110 5.21 -7.01 16.46
N GLN A 111 6.24 -6.18 16.58
CA GLN A 111 7.07 -5.76 15.46
C GLN A 111 7.86 -6.94 14.87
N ILE A 112 8.37 -7.85 15.72
CA ILE A 112 9.02 -9.10 15.29
C ILE A 112 8.03 -9.98 14.53
N ARG A 113 6.80 -10.15 15.03
CA ARG A 113 5.74 -10.87 14.30
C ARG A 113 5.42 -10.21 12.95
N GLY A 114 5.42 -8.87 12.90
CA GLY A 114 5.21 -8.12 11.65
C GLY A 114 6.35 -8.32 10.66
N LEU A 115 7.60 -8.33 11.14
CA LEU A 115 8.78 -8.65 10.33
C LEU A 115 8.70 -10.06 9.75
N ASN A 116 8.43 -11.07 10.59
CA ASN A 116 8.29 -12.46 10.14
C ASN A 116 7.16 -12.64 9.13
N TRP A 117 6.04 -11.92 9.31
CA TRP A 117 4.96 -11.91 8.32
C TRP A 117 5.43 -11.36 6.98
N MET A 118 6.17 -10.24 6.96
CA MET A 118 6.73 -9.67 5.73
C MET A 118 7.78 -10.57 5.08
N ILE A 119 8.60 -11.28 5.87
CA ILE A 119 9.56 -12.28 5.37
C ILE A 119 8.80 -13.43 4.68
N SER A 120 7.75 -13.95 5.31
CA SER A 120 6.91 -14.99 4.72
C SER A 120 6.29 -14.56 3.39
N LEU A 121 5.83 -13.30 3.28
CA LEU A 121 5.34 -12.76 2.01
C LEU A 121 6.45 -12.73 0.94
N TYR A 122 7.64 -12.26 1.31
CA TYR A 122 8.78 -12.18 0.41
C TYR A 122 9.20 -13.55 -0.12
N GLU A 123 9.28 -14.56 0.75
CA GLU A 123 9.67 -15.93 0.36
C GLU A 123 8.65 -16.59 -0.58
N ASN A 124 7.37 -16.27 -0.42
CA ASN A 124 6.31 -16.71 -1.33
C ASN A 124 6.22 -15.86 -2.62
N GLY A 125 7.04 -14.82 -2.77
CA GLY A 125 7.01 -13.91 -3.92
C GLY A 125 5.77 -13.02 -3.94
N ILE A 126 5.17 -12.73 -2.78
CA ILE A 126 3.89 -12.03 -2.64
C ILE A 126 4.11 -10.62 -2.11
N ASN A 127 3.27 -9.70 -2.60
CA ASN A 127 3.25 -8.32 -2.16
C ASN A 127 2.31 -8.12 -0.96
N GLY A 128 2.63 -7.18 -0.08
CA GLY A 128 1.91 -7.00 1.19
C GLY A 128 1.38 -5.59 1.44
N ILE A 129 0.42 -5.49 2.36
CA ILE A 129 -0.08 -4.26 2.95
C ILE A 129 0.13 -4.32 4.46
N LEU A 130 1.02 -3.48 4.99
CA LEU A 130 1.16 -3.26 6.42
C LEU A 130 0.24 -2.11 6.84
N ALA A 131 -0.93 -2.47 7.37
CA ALA A 131 -2.03 -1.59 7.72
C ALA A 131 -2.18 -1.35 9.23
N ASP A 132 -1.10 -1.53 10.00
CA ASP A 132 -1.03 -1.23 11.44
C ASP A 132 -1.42 0.22 11.75
N GLU A 133 -2.07 0.42 12.90
CA GLU A 133 -2.40 1.76 13.39
C GLU A 133 -1.17 2.69 13.44
N MET A 134 -1.37 3.98 13.14
CA MET A 134 -0.31 4.99 13.19
C MET A 134 0.35 5.03 14.57
N GLY A 135 1.68 4.92 14.61
CA GLY A 135 2.45 4.91 15.87
C GLY A 135 2.96 3.54 16.31
N LEU A 136 2.56 2.43 15.66
CA LEU A 136 3.08 1.08 15.94
C LEU A 136 4.45 0.79 15.29
N GLY A 137 5.15 1.80 14.77
CA GLY A 137 6.49 1.65 14.22
C GLY A 137 6.56 0.89 12.88
N LYS A 138 5.63 1.16 11.95
CA LYS A 138 5.66 0.59 10.58
C LYS A 138 7.00 0.85 9.89
N THR A 139 7.54 2.06 10.01
CA THR A 139 8.85 2.44 9.46
C THR A 139 9.96 1.52 9.95
N LEU A 140 10.03 1.27 11.26
CA LEU A 140 11.03 0.38 11.85
C LEU A 140 10.88 -1.07 11.34
N GLN A 141 9.65 -1.59 11.29
CA GLN A 141 9.37 -2.91 10.74
C GLN A 141 9.86 -3.03 9.28
N THR A 142 9.60 -2.01 8.45
CA THR A 142 10.03 -1.98 7.05
C THR A 142 11.55 -1.86 6.90
N ILE A 143 12.21 -1.03 7.71
CA ILE A 143 13.68 -0.93 7.70
C ILE A 143 14.30 -2.28 8.11
N ALA A 144 13.72 -2.96 9.10
CA ALA A 144 14.17 -4.29 9.51
C ALA A 144 14.02 -5.30 8.37
N LEU A 145 12.93 -5.26 7.59
CA LEU A 145 12.77 -6.10 6.41
C LEU A 145 13.85 -5.85 5.35
N LEU A 146 14.17 -4.59 5.05
CA LEU A 146 15.25 -4.27 4.10
C LEU A 146 16.62 -4.71 4.65
N GLY A 147 16.82 -4.60 5.96
CA GLY A 147 18.01 -5.13 6.64
C GLY A 147 18.13 -6.65 6.51
N TYR A 148 17.02 -7.38 6.67
CA TYR A 148 16.96 -8.81 6.43
C TYR A 148 17.38 -9.17 5.00
N LEU A 149 16.88 -8.45 4.00
CA LEU A 149 17.25 -8.68 2.60
C LEU A 149 18.76 -8.52 2.39
N LYS A 150 19.37 -7.50 2.99
CA LYS A 150 20.82 -7.26 2.88
C LYS A 150 21.65 -8.32 3.61
N HIS A 151 21.35 -8.60 4.88
CA HIS A 151 22.22 -9.41 5.74
C HIS A 151 21.99 -10.91 5.61
N TYR A 152 20.75 -11.36 5.39
CA TYR A 152 20.41 -12.79 5.32
C TYR A 152 20.23 -13.30 3.89
N ARG A 153 19.72 -12.46 2.98
CA ARG A 153 19.51 -12.83 1.58
C ARG A 153 20.58 -12.29 0.63
N ASN A 154 21.55 -11.53 1.13
CA ASN A 154 22.62 -10.89 0.36
C ASN A 154 22.10 -10.03 -0.81
N ILE A 155 20.97 -9.36 -0.62
CA ILE A 155 20.34 -8.47 -1.60
C ILE A 155 20.31 -7.05 -1.02
N PRO A 156 21.35 -6.24 -1.29
CA PRO A 156 21.45 -4.89 -0.71
C PRO A 156 20.52 -3.86 -1.37
N GLY A 157 20.12 -4.06 -2.64
CA GLY A 157 19.29 -3.10 -3.37
C GLY A 157 19.25 -3.36 -4.88
N PRO A 158 18.76 -2.39 -5.68
CA PRO A 158 18.23 -1.09 -5.27
C PRO A 158 16.78 -1.20 -4.74
N HIS A 159 16.52 -0.53 -3.62
CA HIS A 159 15.18 -0.41 -3.01
C HIS A 159 14.65 1.02 -3.13
N MET A 160 13.35 1.18 -3.35
CA MET A 160 12.68 2.47 -3.44
C MET A 160 11.69 2.64 -2.30
N VAL A 161 11.75 3.76 -1.61
CA VAL A 161 10.77 4.13 -0.57
C VAL A 161 10.12 5.45 -0.95
N LEU A 162 8.81 5.39 -1.22
CA LEU A 162 7.98 6.55 -1.54
C LEU A 162 7.28 7.04 -0.30
N VAL A 163 7.48 8.33 0.02
CA VAL A 163 7.00 8.91 1.27
C VAL A 163 6.44 10.31 1.04
N PRO A 164 5.49 10.78 1.87
CA PRO A 164 5.15 12.20 1.92
C PRO A 164 6.40 13.06 2.19
N LYS A 165 6.48 14.25 1.57
CA LYS A 165 7.61 15.17 1.75
C LYS A 165 7.90 15.49 3.24
N SER A 166 6.87 15.52 4.08
CA SER A 166 6.98 15.79 5.52
C SER A 166 7.68 14.66 6.30
N THR A 167 7.54 13.40 5.89
CA THR A 167 8.10 12.24 6.63
C THR A 167 9.47 11.81 6.09
N LEU A 168 9.94 12.42 5.01
CA LEU A 168 11.18 12.07 4.32
C LEU A 168 12.41 12.15 5.23
N HIS A 169 12.56 13.24 6.00
CA HIS A 169 13.65 13.38 6.97
C HIS A 169 13.57 12.34 8.09
N ASN A 170 12.36 11.99 8.53
CA ASN A 170 12.16 10.95 9.53
C ASN A 170 12.66 9.60 9.02
N TRP A 171 12.28 9.19 7.80
CA TRP A 171 12.78 7.96 7.19
C TRP A 171 14.31 7.91 7.11
N MET A 172 14.95 8.99 6.68
CA MET A 172 16.42 9.06 6.60
C MET A 172 17.09 8.92 7.98
N ASN A 173 16.52 9.55 9.00
CA ASN A 173 17.02 9.44 10.37
C ASN A 173 16.83 8.03 10.94
N GLU A 174 15.70 7.40 10.66
CA GLU A 174 15.41 6.04 11.12
C GLU A 174 16.32 5.01 10.43
N PHE A 175 16.64 5.16 9.14
CA PHE A 175 17.64 4.32 8.48
C PHE A 175 19.01 4.41 9.18
N LYS A 176 19.49 5.64 9.42
CA LYS A 176 20.77 5.88 10.12
C LYS A 176 20.75 5.35 11.55
N ARG A 177 19.62 5.47 12.25
CA ARG A 177 19.47 5.06 13.64
C ARG A 177 19.43 3.54 13.80
N TRP A 178 18.58 2.85 13.04
CA TRP A 178 18.29 1.44 13.27
C TRP A 178 19.19 0.51 12.47
N VAL A 179 19.49 0.83 11.22
CA VAL A 179 20.31 -0.03 10.35
C VAL A 179 21.31 0.83 9.59
N PRO A 180 22.37 1.34 10.27
CA PRO A 180 23.38 2.21 9.64
C PRO A 180 24.17 1.52 8.52
N THR A 181 24.11 0.18 8.45
CA THR A 181 24.72 -0.60 7.36
C THR A 181 24.00 -0.41 6.04
N LEU A 182 22.72 0.01 6.02
CA LEU A 182 21.98 0.34 4.80
C LEU A 182 22.30 1.77 4.36
N LYS A 183 22.91 1.91 3.17
CA LYS A 183 23.20 3.21 2.57
C LYS A 183 21.93 3.79 1.96
N ALA A 184 21.20 4.59 2.74
CA ALA A 184 20.04 5.34 2.28
C ALA A 184 20.45 6.68 1.67
N VAL A 185 19.90 6.98 0.49
CA VAL A 185 20.08 8.25 -0.23
C VAL A 185 18.73 8.91 -0.46
N CYS A 186 18.71 10.24 -0.53
CA CYS A 186 17.47 10.99 -0.66
C CYS A 186 17.48 11.92 -1.87
N LEU A 187 16.51 11.75 -2.78
CA LEU A 187 16.34 12.64 -3.92
C LEU A 187 15.34 13.75 -3.57
N ILE A 188 15.87 14.92 -3.21
CA ILE A 188 15.14 16.18 -3.05
C ILE A 188 15.96 17.32 -3.62
N GLY A 189 15.34 18.49 -3.76
CA GLY A 189 16.03 19.72 -4.15
C GLY A 189 15.56 20.31 -5.47
N ASP A 190 16.22 21.39 -5.85
CA ASP A 190 15.94 22.13 -7.08
C ASP A 190 16.49 21.42 -8.31
N LYS A 191 16.19 21.96 -9.50
CA LYS A 191 16.47 21.25 -10.77
C LYS A 191 17.95 20.92 -10.92
N ASP A 192 18.83 21.85 -10.58
CA ASP A 192 20.27 21.69 -10.76
C ASP A 192 20.87 20.76 -9.69
N GLU A 193 20.41 20.88 -8.44
CA GLU A 193 20.78 19.96 -7.35
C GLU A 193 20.38 18.52 -7.67
N ARG A 194 19.15 18.32 -8.19
CA ARG A 194 18.69 17.00 -8.62
C ARG A 194 19.54 16.43 -9.74
N ALA A 195 19.86 17.24 -10.76
CA ALA A 195 20.68 16.79 -11.88
C ALA A 195 22.08 16.37 -11.43
N ALA A 196 22.70 17.14 -10.53
CA ALA A 196 23.99 16.79 -9.94
C ALA A 196 23.89 15.50 -9.11
N PHE A 197 22.90 15.40 -8.22
CA PHE A 197 22.71 14.21 -7.40
C PHE A 197 22.44 12.94 -8.23
N ILE A 198 21.64 13.05 -9.30
CA ILE A 198 21.37 11.91 -10.18
C ILE A 198 22.67 11.42 -10.82
N ARG A 199 23.48 12.34 -11.34
CA ARG A 199 24.75 12.02 -12.00
C ARG A 199 25.80 11.46 -11.03
N ASP A 200 25.94 12.10 -9.88
CA ASP A 200 27.08 11.86 -8.97
C ASP A 200 26.78 10.80 -7.90
N VAL A 201 25.49 10.56 -7.57
CA VAL A 201 25.08 9.63 -6.50
C VAL A 201 24.21 8.50 -7.02
N MET A 202 23.15 8.80 -7.80
CA MET A 202 22.23 7.73 -8.24
C MET A 202 22.86 6.79 -9.28
N MET A 203 23.47 7.35 -10.33
CA MET A 203 23.99 6.57 -11.45
C MET A 203 25.18 5.67 -11.10
N PRO A 204 26.13 6.06 -10.21
CA PRO A 204 27.21 5.18 -9.76
C PRO A 204 26.72 3.96 -8.97
N GLY A 205 25.54 4.03 -8.35
CA GLY A 205 24.92 2.87 -7.72
C GLY A 205 25.51 2.44 -6.37
N GLU A 206 26.31 3.28 -5.71
CA GLU A 206 26.91 2.98 -4.40
C GLU A 206 25.95 3.12 -3.20
N TRP A 207 24.67 2.82 -3.42
CA TRP A 207 23.58 3.01 -2.45
C TRP A 207 22.61 1.82 -2.48
N ASP A 208 21.93 1.62 -1.36
CA ASP A 208 21.03 0.47 -1.14
C ASP A 208 19.57 0.90 -1.30
N VAL A 209 19.21 2.04 -0.71
CA VAL A 209 17.84 2.53 -0.62
C VAL A 209 17.72 3.97 -1.11
N CYS A 210 16.79 4.23 -2.03
CA CYS A 210 16.42 5.57 -2.45
C CYS A 210 15.10 5.99 -1.81
N VAL A 211 15.14 7.00 -0.93
CA VAL A 211 13.96 7.63 -0.33
C VAL A 211 13.59 8.88 -1.13
N THR A 212 12.35 8.96 -1.61
CA THR A 212 11.92 10.09 -2.44
C THR A 212 10.45 10.45 -2.21
N SER A 213 10.05 11.65 -2.61
CA SER A 213 8.67 12.11 -2.49
C SER A 213 7.83 11.74 -3.72
N TYR A 214 6.52 11.72 -3.52
CA TYR A 214 5.55 11.50 -4.60
C TYR A 214 5.71 12.46 -5.77
N GLU A 215 5.98 13.73 -5.49
CA GLU A 215 6.16 14.76 -6.51
C GLU A 215 7.44 14.55 -7.31
N MET A 216 8.52 14.10 -6.66
CA MET A 216 9.80 13.85 -7.32
C MET A 216 9.73 12.68 -8.29
N VAL A 217 8.96 11.64 -7.96
CA VAL A 217 8.71 10.52 -8.88
C VAL A 217 8.00 10.95 -10.14
N ILE A 218 7.02 11.84 -10.03
CA ILE A 218 6.29 12.35 -11.19
C ILE A 218 7.23 13.16 -12.10
N ARG A 219 8.11 13.98 -11.51
CA ARG A 219 9.05 14.83 -12.24
C ARG A 219 10.18 14.03 -12.90
N GLU A 220 10.80 13.10 -12.18
CA GLU A 220 12.01 12.39 -12.61
C GLU A 220 11.73 10.94 -13.04
N LYS A 221 10.50 10.63 -13.50
CA LYS A 221 10.06 9.27 -13.87
C LYS A 221 11.01 8.55 -14.83
N SER A 222 11.63 9.28 -15.75
CA SER A 222 12.55 8.74 -16.75
C SER A 222 13.82 8.14 -16.14
N VAL A 223 14.27 8.66 -14.99
CA VAL A 223 15.43 8.14 -14.27
C VAL A 223 15.03 6.88 -13.50
N PHE A 224 13.94 6.95 -12.74
CA PHE A 224 13.42 5.83 -11.94
C PHE A 224 13.08 4.59 -12.80
N LYS A 225 12.62 4.77 -14.04
CA LYS A 225 12.35 3.67 -15.00
C LYS A 225 13.60 2.89 -15.43
N ARG A 226 14.80 3.47 -15.30
CA ARG A 226 16.06 2.80 -15.73
C ARG A 226 16.49 1.71 -14.74
N PHE A 227 16.04 1.80 -13.49
CA PHE A 227 16.41 0.87 -12.44
C PHE A 227 15.42 -0.31 -12.37
N ASN A 228 15.95 -1.49 -12.10
CA ASN A 228 15.18 -2.68 -11.75
C ASN A 228 15.10 -2.77 -10.23
N TRP A 229 14.01 -2.27 -9.65
CA TRP A 229 13.84 -2.19 -8.20
C TRP A 229 13.57 -3.58 -7.61
N ARG A 230 14.30 -3.93 -6.55
CA ARG A 230 14.06 -5.18 -5.81
C ARG A 230 12.83 -5.08 -4.92
N TYR A 231 12.64 -3.94 -4.30
CA TYR A 231 11.53 -3.68 -3.38
C TYR A 231 11.05 -2.24 -3.54
N LEU A 232 9.74 -2.06 -3.68
CA LEU A 232 9.07 -0.76 -3.70
C LEU A 232 8.17 -0.64 -2.47
N VAL A 233 8.53 0.25 -1.57
CA VAL A 233 7.75 0.60 -0.38
C VAL A 233 7.02 1.90 -0.63
N ILE A 234 5.73 1.96 -0.28
CA ILE A 234 4.93 3.17 -0.39
C ILE A 234 4.29 3.47 0.96
N ASP A 235 4.71 4.58 1.57
CA ASP A 235 4.22 5.05 2.87
C ASP A 235 3.03 5.99 2.71
N GLU A 236 2.00 5.83 3.55
CA GLU A 236 0.71 6.51 3.36
C GLU A 236 0.07 6.19 1.98
N ALA A 237 -0.06 4.88 1.70
CA ALA A 237 -0.58 4.33 0.45
C ALA A 237 -2.01 4.81 0.09
N HIS A 238 -2.71 5.51 1.00
CA HIS A 238 -3.98 6.19 0.69
C HIS A 238 -3.85 7.18 -0.48
N ARG A 239 -2.63 7.65 -0.80
CA ARG A 239 -2.35 8.50 -1.97
C ARG A 239 -2.52 7.81 -3.32
N ILE A 240 -2.50 6.47 -3.37
CA ILE A 240 -2.54 5.66 -4.60
C ILE A 240 -3.91 5.00 -4.82
N LYS A 241 -4.89 5.26 -3.94
CA LYS A 241 -6.25 4.72 -4.02
C LYS A 241 -7.00 5.04 -5.32
N ASN A 242 -6.62 6.13 -6.00
CA ASN A 242 -7.22 6.49 -7.28
C ASN A 242 -6.36 5.95 -8.43
N GLU A 243 -6.89 4.95 -9.13
CA GLU A 243 -6.27 4.33 -10.31
C GLU A 243 -5.89 5.35 -11.39
N LYS A 244 -6.71 6.40 -11.57
CA LYS A 244 -6.57 7.45 -12.60
C LYS A 244 -5.60 8.55 -12.17
N SER A 245 -5.00 8.43 -10.99
CA SER A 245 -4.00 9.38 -10.55
C SER A 245 -2.71 9.18 -11.34
N LYS A 246 -2.10 10.30 -11.78
CA LYS A 246 -0.79 10.29 -12.47
C LYS A 246 0.27 9.53 -11.69
N LEU A 247 0.20 9.57 -10.35
CA LEU A 247 1.11 8.83 -9.48
C LEU A 247 0.90 7.31 -9.64
N SER A 248 -0.35 6.83 -9.54
CA SER A 248 -0.68 5.41 -9.71
C SER A 248 -0.21 4.89 -11.08
N GLU A 249 -0.48 5.63 -12.14
CA GLU A 249 -0.05 5.29 -13.50
C GLU A 249 1.48 5.14 -13.60
N ILE A 250 2.24 6.15 -13.14
CA ILE A 250 3.71 6.15 -13.24
C ILE A 250 4.32 5.03 -12.40
N VAL A 251 3.83 4.82 -11.18
CA VAL A 251 4.38 3.79 -10.28
C VAL A 251 4.11 2.39 -10.82
N ARG A 252 2.98 2.16 -11.51
CA ARG A 252 2.69 0.89 -12.19
C ARG A 252 3.69 0.57 -13.31
N GLU A 253 4.26 1.59 -13.97
CA GLU A 253 5.27 1.40 -15.03
C GLU A 253 6.65 0.99 -14.50
N PHE A 254 6.91 1.10 -13.19
CA PHE A 254 8.20 0.74 -12.62
C PHE A 254 8.39 -0.78 -12.53
N LYS A 255 9.60 -1.22 -12.92
CA LYS A 255 10.03 -2.61 -12.81
C LYS A 255 10.39 -2.92 -11.36
N THR A 256 9.54 -3.67 -10.69
CA THR A 256 9.68 -4.03 -9.27
C THR A 256 9.54 -5.53 -9.08
N THR A 257 10.40 -6.16 -8.28
CA THR A 257 10.24 -7.58 -7.92
C THR A 257 9.13 -7.75 -6.88
N ASN A 258 9.22 -7.00 -5.77
CA ASN A 258 8.23 -7.01 -4.69
C ASN A 258 7.79 -5.59 -4.32
N ARG A 259 6.59 -5.47 -3.75
CA ARG A 259 5.91 -4.24 -3.37
C ARG A 259 5.33 -4.35 -1.96
N LEU A 260 5.45 -3.29 -1.18
CA LEU A 260 4.87 -3.17 0.15
C LEU A 260 4.16 -1.83 0.29
N LEU A 261 2.90 -1.89 0.68
CA LEU A 261 2.10 -0.70 0.98
C LEU A 261 2.02 -0.51 2.49
N LEU A 262 2.31 0.69 2.98
CA LEU A 262 2.13 1.07 4.37
C LEU A 262 0.94 2.02 4.46
N THR A 263 0.00 1.73 5.34
CA THR A 263 -1.16 2.59 5.57
C THR A 263 -1.52 2.62 7.05
N GLY A 264 -1.83 3.79 7.59
CA GLY A 264 -2.44 3.92 8.92
C GLY A 264 -3.96 3.84 8.90
N THR A 265 -4.57 4.17 7.75
CA THR A 265 -6.01 4.31 7.63
C THR A 265 -6.67 2.96 7.31
N PRO A 266 -7.84 2.65 7.89
CA PRO A 266 -8.61 1.49 7.45
C PRO A 266 -8.88 1.55 5.95
N LEU A 267 -8.91 0.37 5.32
CA LEU A 267 -9.44 0.24 3.96
C LEU A 267 -10.91 0.68 3.98
N GLN A 268 -11.29 1.56 3.06
CA GLN A 268 -12.68 1.98 2.94
C GLN A 268 -13.47 0.91 2.17
N ASN A 269 -14.77 0.82 2.43
CA ASN A 269 -15.69 -0.06 1.71
C ASN A 269 -16.00 0.51 0.31
N ASN A 270 -14.98 0.71 -0.51
CA ASN A 270 -15.10 1.17 -1.88
C ASN A 270 -14.44 0.16 -2.82
N LEU A 271 -15.23 -0.42 -3.71
CA LEU A 271 -14.80 -1.48 -4.63
C LEU A 271 -13.63 -1.05 -5.51
N HIS A 272 -13.69 0.16 -6.08
CA HIS A 272 -12.62 0.67 -6.95
C HIS A 272 -11.34 0.97 -6.15
N GLU A 273 -11.45 1.37 -4.88
CA GLU A 273 -10.28 1.50 -3.99
C GLU A 273 -9.63 0.13 -3.78
N LEU A 274 -10.42 -0.89 -3.42
CA LEU A 274 -9.92 -2.25 -3.20
C LEU A 274 -9.29 -2.84 -4.47
N TRP A 275 -9.93 -2.65 -5.62
CA TRP A 275 -9.36 -3.05 -6.91
C TRP A 275 -8.03 -2.35 -7.18
N SER A 276 -7.95 -1.03 -6.98
CA SER A 276 -6.73 -0.27 -7.25
C SER A 276 -5.54 -0.79 -6.45
N LEU A 277 -5.78 -1.22 -5.20
CA LEU A 277 -4.79 -1.83 -4.32
C LEU A 277 -4.45 -3.25 -4.77
N LEU A 278 -5.43 -4.07 -5.13
CA LEU A 278 -5.21 -5.43 -5.64
C LEU A 278 -4.43 -5.42 -6.96
N ASN A 279 -4.77 -4.54 -7.90
CA ASN A 279 -4.01 -4.31 -9.13
C ASN A 279 -2.58 -3.87 -8.80
N PHE A 280 -2.39 -3.02 -7.79
CA PHE A 280 -1.06 -2.58 -7.39
C PHE A 280 -0.21 -3.74 -6.83
N LEU A 281 -0.81 -4.60 -6.02
CA LEU A 281 -0.14 -5.77 -5.44
C LEU A 281 0.08 -6.88 -6.46
N LEU A 282 -0.88 -7.14 -7.35
CA LEU A 282 -0.90 -8.28 -8.25
C LEU A 282 -1.31 -7.82 -9.66
N PRO A 283 -0.49 -7.01 -10.34
CA PRO A 283 -0.84 -6.44 -11.63
C PRO A 283 -1.03 -7.50 -12.72
N ASP A 284 -0.34 -8.64 -12.60
CA ASP A 284 -0.43 -9.76 -13.55
C ASP A 284 -1.78 -10.50 -13.48
N VAL A 285 -2.48 -10.43 -12.33
CA VAL A 285 -3.77 -11.11 -12.10
C VAL A 285 -4.92 -10.14 -12.29
N PHE A 286 -4.82 -8.93 -11.75
CA PHE A 286 -5.88 -7.92 -11.78
C PHE A 286 -5.56 -6.79 -12.75
N ASN A 287 -5.46 -7.05 -14.04
CA ASN A 287 -5.02 -6.04 -15.03
C ASN A 287 -6.14 -5.10 -15.52
N SER A 288 -7.41 -5.51 -15.44
CA SER A 288 -8.56 -4.82 -16.00
C SER A 288 -9.60 -4.49 -14.92
N ALA A 289 -9.98 -3.21 -14.84
CA ALA A 289 -11.04 -2.75 -13.93
C ALA A 289 -12.41 -3.21 -14.43
N SER A 290 -12.65 -3.19 -15.75
CA SER A 290 -13.92 -3.63 -16.33
C SER A 290 -14.18 -5.12 -16.13
N ASP A 291 -13.14 -5.95 -16.17
CA ASP A 291 -13.27 -7.40 -15.96
C ASP A 291 -13.60 -7.70 -14.50
N PHE A 292 -13.03 -6.89 -13.60
CA PHE A 292 -13.35 -6.92 -12.18
C PHE A 292 -14.81 -6.50 -11.97
N ASP A 293 -15.20 -5.31 -12.43
CA ASP A 293 -16.57 -4.79 -12.31
C ASP A 293 -17.60 -5.76 -12.90
N SER A 294 -17.35 -6.32 -14.09
CA SER A 294 -18.24 -7.32 -14.72
C SER A 294 -18.36 -8.60 -13.89
N TRP A 295 -17.29 -9.03 -13.22
CA TRP A 295 -17.33 -10.16 -12.31
C TRP A 295 -18.16 -9.85 -11.05
N PHE A 296 -18.14 -8.59 -10.57
CA PHE A 296 -19.01 -8.15 -9.48
C PHE A 296 -20.48 -8.08 -9.92
N ASP A 297 -20.76 -7.52 -11.08
CA ASP A 297 -22.10 -7.34 -11.62
C ASP A 297 -22.77 -8.68 -11.96
N THR A 298 -22.01 -9.64 -12.51
CA THR A 298 -22.53 -10.97 -12.89
C THR A 298 -22.95 -11.79 -11.67
N ASN A 299 -22.32 -11.56 -10.51
CA ASN A 299 -22.62 -12.30 -9.28
C ASN A 299 -23.91 -11.84 -8.57
N ASN A 300 -24.63 -10.85 -9.11
CA ASN A 300 -26.00 -10.45 -8.73
C ASN A 300 -26.28 -10.52 -7.22
N CYS A 301 -25.33 -10.07 -6.40
CA CYS A 301 -25.43 -10.09 -4.95
C CYS A 301 -26.11 -8.79 -4.51
N LEU A 302 -27.43 -8.88 -4.33
CA LEU A 302 -28.25 -7.94 -3.56
C LEU A 302 -27.58 -7.68 -2.19
N GLY A 303 -26.78 -6.61 -2.11
CA GLY A 303 -26.10 -6.14 -0.91
C GLY A 303 -24.58 -6.07 -1.05
N ASP A 304 -24.06 -4.88 -1.38
CA ASP A 304 -22.63 -4.56 -1.50
C ASP A 304 -21.78 -5.05 -0.30
N GLN A 305 -22.37 -5.13 0.90
CA GLN A 305 -21.64 -5.51 2.11
C GLN A 305 -21.11 -6.95 2.12
N LYS A 306 -21.90 -7.95 1.75
CA LYS A 306 -21.46 -9.37 1.79
C LYS A 306 -20.32 -9.63 0.81
N LEU A 307 -20.28 -8.85 -0.26
CA LEU A 307 -19.30 -8.95 -1.33
C LEU A 307 -18.00 -8.23 -0.97
N VAL A 308 -18.12 -7.06 -0.33
CA VAL A 308 -16.99 -6.37 0.30
C VAL A 308 -16.35 -7.24 1.39
N GLU A 309 -17.14 -7.96 2.20
CA GLU A 309 -16.61 -8.92 3.18
C GLU A 309 -15.82 -10.07 2.54
N ARG A 310 -16.31 -10.63 1.42
CA ARG A 310 -15.57 -11.65 0.65
C ARG A 310 -14.25 -11.09 0.12
N LEU A 311 -14.25 -9.86 -0.39
CA LEU A 311 -13.02 -9.19 -0.82
C LEU A 311 -12.04 -8.95 0.33
N HIS A 312 -12.53 -8.58 1.50
CA HIS A 312 -11.69 -8.47 2.69
C HIS A 312 -11.11 -9.83 3.11
N ALA A 313 -11.86 -10.92 2.95
CA ALA A 313 -11.35 -12.27 3.18
C ALA A 313 -10.22 -12.64 2.19
N VAL A 314 -10.38 -12.25 0.91
CA VAL A 314 -9.35 -12.41 -0.13
C VAL A 314 -8.11 -11.56 0.17
N LEU A 315 -8.28 -10.34 0.69
CA LEU A 315 -7.17 -9.45 1.04
C LEU A 315 -6.44 -9.84 2.33
N ARG A 316 -7.09 -10.61 3.21
CA ARG A 316 -6.58 -10.95 4.55
C ARG A 316 -5.17 -11.57 4.54
N PRO A 317 -4.80 -12.47 3.62
CA PRO A 317 -3.44 -13.02 3.56
C PRO A 317 -2.38 -11.96 3.22
N PHE A 318 -2.75 -10.93 2.46
CA PHE A 318 -1.87 -9.84 2.02
C PHE A 318 -1.86 -8.67 2.99
N LEU A 319 -2.74 -8.65 3.99
CA LEU A 319 -2.94 -7.50 4.86
C LEU A 319 -2.70 -7.87 6.32
N LEU A 320 -1.74 -7.18 6.95
CA LEU A 320 -1.54 -7.20 8.39
C LEU A 320 -2.04 -5.89 8.98
N ARG A 321 -3.05 -5.96 9.85
CA ARG A 321 -3.60 -4.81 10.57
C ARG A 321 -3.76 -5.13 12.04
N ARG A 322 -3.23 -4.26 12.89
CA ARG A 322 -3.35 -4.32 14.35
C ARG A 322 -3.66 -2.96 14.94
N ILE A 323 -4.40 -2.95 16.03
CA ILE A 323 -4.82 -1.74 16.76
C ILE A 323 -3.94 -1.59 18.00
N LYS A 324 -3.62 -0.35 18.42
CA LYS A 324 -2.82 -0.09 19.64
C LYS A 324 -3.38 -0.79 20.87
N ALA A 325 -4.70 -0.82 21.03
CA ALA A 325 -5.36 -1.49 22.14
C ALA A 325 -5.09 -3.00 22.19
N GLU A 326 -4.83 -3.65 21.05
CA GLU A 326 -4.56 -5.10 20.97
C GLU A 326 -3.11 -5.42 21.31
N VAL A 327 -2.18 -4.56 20.89
CA VAL A 327 -0.73 -4.84 20.93
C VAL A 327 0.01 -4.13 22.05
N GLU A 328 -0.47 -2.96 22.46
CA GLU A 328 0.22 -2.07 23.39
C GLU A 328 -0.61 -1.87 24.66
N LYS A 329 -0.66 -2.92 25.49
CA LYS A 329 -1.38 -2.90 26.78
C LYS A 329 -0.79 -1.92 27.79
N SER A 330 0.44 -1.44 27.56
CA SER A 330 1.11 -0.45 28.42
C SER A 330 0.63 0.99 28.18
N LEU A 331 0.01 1.26 27.03
CA LEU A 331 -0.39 2.61 26.66
C LEU A 331 -1.74 2.98 27.31
N PRO A 332 -1.83 4.10 28.03
CA PRO A 332 -3.11 4.56 28.57
C PRO A 332 -4.15 4.82 27.48
N PRO A 333 -5.44 4.58 27.73
CA PRO A 333 -6.49 4.82 26.75
C PRO A 333 -6.62 6.32 26.43
N LYS A 334 -6.80 6.65 25.15
CA LYS A 334 -7.08 8.02 24.70
C LYS A 334 -8.43 8.46 25.28
N LYS A 335 -8.44 9.56 26.05
CA LYS A 335 -9.67 10.22 26.50
C LYS A 335 -10.04 11.32 25.52
N GLU A 336 -11.23 11.23 24.92
CA GLU A 336 -11.78 12.25 24.03
C GLU A 336 -12.91 12.98 24.76
N VAL A 337 -12.74 14.28 25.00
CA VAL A 337 -13.73 15.13 25.67
C VAL A 337 -14.25 16.14 24.66
N LYS A 338 -15.55 16.10 24.38
CA LYS A 338 -16.21 17.08 23.52
C LYS A 338 -16.63 18.28 24.37
N ILE A 339 -15.99 19.42 24.13
CA ILE A 339 -16.33 20.68 24.79
C ILE A 339 -17.26 21.45 23.86
N TYR A 340 -18.52 21.58 24.26
CA TYR A 340 -19.52 22.36 23.52
C TYR A 340 -19.37 23.82 23.90
N LEU A 341 -19.02 24.67 22.93
CA LEU A 341 -18.81 26.09 23.12
C LEU A 341 -19.94 26.88 22.45
N GLY A 342 -20.39 27.95 23.13
CA GLY A 342 -21.33 28.91 22.55
C GLY A 342 -20.61 29.97 21.71
N LEU A 343 -21.32 30.57 20.76
CA LEU A 343 -20.79 31.68 19.96
C LEU A 343 -20.71 32.97 20.79
N SER A 344 -19.59 33.69 20.63
CA SER A 344 -19.42 35.05 21.16
C SER A 344 -20.42 36.02 20.53
N LYS A 345 -20.61 37.20 21.13
CA LYS A 345 -21.54 38.22 20.60
C LYS A 345 -21.17 38.59 19.16
N MET A 346 -19.89 38.87 18.93
CA MET A 346 -19.36 39.23 17.62
C MET A 346 -19.50 38.07 16.61
N GLN A 347 -19.22 36.83 17.03
CA GLN A 347 -19.44 35.66 16.19
C GLN A 347 -20.90 35.52 15.77
N ARG A 348 -21.87 35.74 16.68
CA ARG A 348 -23.30 35.69 16.33
C ARG A 348 -23.67 36.73 15.27
N GLU A 349 -23.19 37.96 15.42
CA GLU A 349 -23.45 39.03 14.45
C GLU A 349 -22.91 38.65 13.06
N TRP A 350 -21.68 38.14 12.97
CA TRP A 350 -21.10 37.65 11.72
C TRP A 350 -21.82 36.42 11.16
N TYR A 351 -22.20 35.48 12.02
CA TYR A 351 -22.94 34.28 11.64
C TYR A 351 -24.29 34.64 11.01
N THR A 352 -25.02 35.58 11.62
CA THR A 352 -26.28 36.11 11.08
C THR A 352 -26.06 36.86 9.76
N ARG A 353 -25.02 37.71 9.66
CA ARG A 353 -24.69 38.42 8.41
C ARG A 353 -24.41 37.46 7.25
N ILE A 354 -23.69 36.37 7.50
CA ILE A 354 -23.38 35.35 6.48
C ILE A 354 -24.68 34.68 6.00
N LEU A 355 -25.56 34.28 6.91
CA LEU A 355 -26.83 33.64 6.55
C LEU A 355 -27.79 34.59 5.82
N MET A 356 -27.85 35.86 6.24
CA MET A 356 -28.73 36.86 5.62
C MET A 356 -28.30 37.23 4.20
N LYS A 357 -26.99 37.23 3.92
CA LYS A 357 -26.45 37.58 2.59
C LYS A 357 -26.93 36.63 1.48
N ASP A 358 -27.14 35.37 1.82
CA ASP A 358 -27.53 34.30 0.88
C ASP A 358 -28.88 33.65 1.27
N ILE A 359 -29.78 34.42 1.92
CA ILE A 359 -31.06 33.92 2.45
C ILE A 359 -31.97 33.33 1.36
N ASP A 360 -31.94 33.92 0.16
CA ASP A 360 -32.73 33.46 -0.98
C ASP A 360 -32.30 32.05 -1.41
N ILE A 361 -31.00 31.72 -1.30
CA ILE A 361 -30.46 30.42 -1.67
C ILE A 361 -30.80 29.36 -0.62
N LEU A 362 -30.80 29.74 0.66
CA LEU A 362 -31.16 28.85 1.77
C LEU A 362 -32.66 28.50 1.76
N ASN A 363 -33.51 29.44 1.32
CA ASN A 363 -34.96 29.26 1.26
C ASN A 363 -35.48 28.74 -0.10
N SER A 364 -34.64 28.73 -1.15
CA SER A 364 -35.00 28.21 -2.48
C SER A 364 -35.01 26.68 -2.52
N ALA A 365 -36.19 26.07 -2.73
CA ALA A 365 -36.35 24.62 -2.96
C ALA A 365 -35.92 24.14 -4.37
N GLY A 366 -35.22 24.97 -5.15
CA GLY A 366 -34.81 24.70 -6.54
C GLY A 366 -33.46 24.00 -6.68
N LYS A 367 -32.98 23.81 -7.92
CA LYS A 367 -31.63 23.27 -8.23
C LYS A 367 -30.55 24.16 -7.61
N MET A 368 -30.14 23.83 -6.39
CA MET A 368 -29.09 24.54 -5.67
C MET A 368 -27.73 24.37 -6.35
N ASP A 369 -27.03 25.48 -6.57
CA ASP A 369 -25.64 25.47 -6.98
C ASP A 369 -24.76 24.97 -5.81
N LYS A 370 -24.34 23.70 -5.88
CA LYS A 370 -23.51 23.04 -4.86
C LYS A 370 -22.27 23.87 -4.51
N MET A 371 -21.71 24.61 -5.46
CA MET A 371 -20.49 25.39 -5.24
C MET A 371 -20.74 26.59 -4.33
N ARG A 372 -21.90 27.24 -4.43
CA ARG A 372 -22.28 28.36 -3.56
C ARG A 372 -22.57 27.89 -2.14
N LEU A 373 -23.25 26.76 -1.96
CA LEU A 373 -23.51 26.21 -0.63
C LEU A 373 -22.21 25.82 0.11
N LEU A 374 -21.25 25.24 -0.62
CA LEU A 374 -19.92 24.93 -0.07
C LEU A 374 -19.19 26.18 0.40
N ASN A 375 -19.33 27.30 -0.32
CA ASN A 375 -18.76 28.58 0.10
C ASN A 375 -19.42 29.11 1.39
N ILE A 376 -20.75 29.02 1.51
CA ILE A 376 -21.45 29.42 2.75
C ILE A 376 -20.96 28.59 3.94
N LEU A 377 -20.88 27.27 3.80
CA LEU A 377 -20.36 26.38 4.84
C LEU A 377 -18.92 26.74 5.24
N MET A 378 -18.09 27.12 4.27
CA MET A 378 -16.72 27.57 4.55
C MET A 378 -16.69 28.88 5.33
N GLN A 379 -17.55 29.86 5.01
CA GLN A 379 -17.64 31.11 5.78
C GLN A 379 -18.18 30.87 7.20
N LEU A 380 -19.21 30.04 7.36
CA LEU A 380 -19.71 29.66 8.69
C LEU A 380 -18.62 28.97 9.52
N ARG A 381 -17.81 28.11 8.89
CA ARG A 381 -16.65 27.49 9.55
C ARG A 381 -15.61 28.52 10.00
N LYS A 382 -15.29 29.52 9.17
CA LYS A 382 -14.41 30.63 9.57
C LYS A 382 -14.98 31.38 10.78
N CYS A 383 -16.27 31.69 10.76
CA CYS A 383 -16.96 32.37 11.86
C CYS A 383 -16.92 31.59 13.17
N CYS A 384 -17.13 30.27 13.13
CA CYS A 384 -17.04 29.40 14.31
C CYS A 384 -15.60 29.32 14.86
N ASN A 385 -14.58 29.41 14.00
CA ASN A 385 -13.18 29.41 14.43
C ASN A 385 -12.78 30.74 15.07
N HIS A 386 -12.86 31.86 14.32
CA HIS A 386 -12.52 33.18 14.84
C HIS A 386 -13.08 34.30 13.93
N PRO A 387 -13.72 35.36 14.48
CA PRO A 387 -14.22 36.50 13.69
C PRO A 387 -13.15 37.24 12.88
N TYR A 388 -11.91 37.33 13.37
CA TYR A 388 -10.84 38.08 12.68
C TYR A 388 -10.32 37.40 11.40
N LEU A 389 -10.87 36.24 11.05
CA LEU A 389 -10.69 35.67 9.71
C LEU A 389 -11.47 36.44 8.62
N PHE A 390 -12.31 37.41 9.02
CA PHE A 390 -13.00 38.32 8.12
C PHE A 390 -12.34 39.70 8.13
N ASP A 391 -12.12 40.24 6.95
CA ASP A 391 -11.56 41.59 6.80
C ASP A 391 -12.50 42.62 7.44
N GLY A 392 -11.94 43.55 8.23
CA GLY A 392 -12.70 44.58 8.95
C GLY A 392 -13.43 44.08 10.21
N ALA A 393 -13.21 42.83 10.62
CA ALA A 393 -13.72 42.32 11.89
C ALA A 393 -12.82 42.73 13.07
N GLU A 394 -11.51 42.73 12.89
CA GLU A 394 -10.55 43.11 13.93
C GLU A 394 -10.58 44.62 14.20
N PRO A 395 -10.72 45.06 15.46
CA PRO A 395 -10.71 46.49 15.78
C PRO A 395 -9.31 47.08 15.55
N GLY A 396 -9.24 48.14 14.74
CA GLY A 396 -7.99 48.82 14.41
C GLY A 396 -8.12 49.60 13.10
N PRO A 397 -7.03 50.28 12.67
CA PRO A 397 -5.70 50.34 13.31
C PRO A 397 -5.66 51.17 14.62
N PRO A 398 -4.75 50.87 15.58
CA PRO A 398 -3.76 49.79 15.56
C PRO A 398 -4.36 48.44 15.98
N TYR A 399 -3.96 47.38 15.26
CA TYR A 399 -4.26 46.00 15.66
C TYR A 399 -3.41 45.64 16.88
N THR A 400 -4.04 45.20 17.96
CA THR A 400 -3.41 44.97 19.26
C THR A 400 -3.68 43.55 19.72
N THR A 401 -2.75 42.92 20.43
CA THR A 401 -2.94 41.56 20.98
C THR A 401 -3.45 41.62 22.41
N ASP A 402 -4.61 42.23 22.62
CA ASP A 402 -5.22 42.36 23.95
C ASP A 402 -6.27 41.26 24.21
N THR A 403 -6.97 41.35 25.35
CA THR A 403 -7.99 40.39 25.78
C THR A 403 -9.17 40.22 24.80
N HIS A 404 -9.35 41.16 23.86
CA HIS A 404 -10.37 41.09 22.81
C HIS A 404 -10.14 39.95 21.79
N LEU A 405 -8.91 39.40 21.69
CA LEU A 405 -8.65 38.18 20.91
C LEU A 405 -9.30 36.94 21.54
N ASN A 406 -9.55 36.94 22.84
CA ASN A 406 -10.21 35.82 23.50
C ASN A 406 -11.72 35.89 23.23
N CYS A 407 -12.16 35.14 22.23
CA CYS A 407 -13.59 34.97 21.94
C CYS A 407 -14.36 34.16 23.01
N SER A 408 -13.65 33.56 23.98
CA SER A 408 -14.23 32.87 25.13
C SER A 408 -14.59 33.87 26.24
N ARG A 409 -15.85 33.85 26.68
CA ARG A 409 -16.25 34.45 27.95
C ARG A 409 -15.58 33.77 29.13
#